data_AF-V9DNK9-F1
#
_entry.id   AF-V9DNK9-F1
#
_cell.length_a   1.000
_cell.length_b   1.000
_cell.length_c   1.000
_cell.angle_alpha   90.00
_cell.angle_beta   90.00
_cell.angle_gamma   90.00
#
_symmetry.space_group_name_H-M   'P 1'
#
loop_
_entity.id
_entity.type
_entity.pdbx_description
1 polymer ?
#
loop_
_entity_poly.entity_id
_entity_poly.type
_entity_poly.pdbx_seq_one_letter_code
_entity_poly.pdbx_strand_id
1 'polypeptide(L)'
;MAINEIYQYSLVNALMSGVSDSGITVSQLVEKGNQGLGTFVRMDGELLLLDGTVYQLQAEGKIRVAEPDDQIPYAAATHFRSQQTVTVKLENKESIDSVLDRFNDHASNLFMSYRVEGRFSRLKCRTVKGQEYDGQPLSELGKKQFVAEYHDVEGTIVGFRSPAAWQGFFVAGEHMHFIDKDRKIGGHVLELQADEEVAMGIATVNNVHIELPTSDRFNAAKMSTDDVGLKSVEG
;
A
#
# COMPACT_ATOMS: atom_id res chain seq x y z
N MET A 1 4.65 3.56 18.74
CA MET A 1 3.28 3.05 18.58
C MET A 1 3.25 1.60 19.05
N ALA A 2 2.09 1.09 19.47
CA ALA A 2 2.01 -0.31 19.87
C ALA A 2 2.02 -1.24 18.65
N ILE A 3 2.17 -2.53 18.92
CA ILE A 3 2.18 -3.58 17.91
C ILE A 3 0.78 -3.69 17.29
N ASN A 4 0.72 -3.85 15.97
CA ASN A 4 -0.54 -4.00 15.22
C ASN A 4 -1.54 -2.85 15.44
N GLU A 5 -1.01 -1.62 15.54
CA GLU A 5 -1.77 -0.37 15.35
C GLU A 5 -1.37 0.22 13.99
N ILE A 6 -2.31 0.87 13.29
CA ILE A 6 -1.99 1.58 12.05
C ILE A 6 -1.69 3.04 12.35
N TYR A 7 -0.54 3.50 11.85
CA TYR A 7 -0.26 4.90 11.59
C TYR A 7 -0.63 5.21 10.15
N GLN A 8 -1.36 6.29 9.92
CA GLN A 8 -1.54 6.84 8.59
C GLN A 8 -1.12 8.32 8.59
N TYR A 9 -0.35 8.71 7.58
CA TYR A 9 -0.17 10.11 7.23
C TYR A 9 -1.07 10.47 6.05
N SER A 10 -1.80 11.58 6.15
CA SER A 10 -2.73 12.09 5.14
C SER A 10 -3.92 11.18 4.85
N LEU A 11 -4.67 11.48 3.79
CA LEU A 11 -5.88 10.79 3.34
C LEU A 11 -5.73 10.42 1.87
N VAL A 12 -6.28 9.29 1.46
CA VAL A 12 -6.29 8.92 0.03
C VAL A 12 -7.05 9.97 -0.81
N ASN A 13 -8.13 10.55 -0.30
CA ASN A 13 -8.85 11.63 -0.97
C ASN A 13 -7.98 12.88 -1.24
N ALA A 14 -6.98 13.14 -0.40
CA ALA A 14 -6.03 14.23 -0.65
C ALA A 14 -5.18 13.93 -1.90
N LEU A 15 -4.69 12.70 -2.05
CA LEU A 15 -4.01 12.24 -3.27
C LEU A 15 -4.93 12.30 -4.50
N MET A 16 -6.19 11.91 -4.34
CA MET A 16 -7.20 12.01 -5.41
C MET A 16 -7.42 13.46 -5.87
N SER A 17 -7.30 14.43 -4.95
CA SER A 17 -7.30 15.86 -5.26
C SER A 17 -5.94 16.40 -5.70
N GLY A 18 -4.92 15.55 -5.90
CA GLY A 18 -3.58 15.94 -6.34
C GLY A 18 -2.69 16.55 -5.26
N VAL A 19 -3.06 16.46 -3.99
CA VAL A 19 -2.27 16.96 -2.85
C VAL A 19 -1.15 15.96 -2.54
N SER A 20 0.05 16.25 -3.05
CA SER A 20 1.21 15.37 -2.83
C SER A 20 2.55 16.13 -2.83
N ASP A 21 2.53 17.45 -2.61
CA ASP A 21 3.70 18.33 -2.71
C ASP A 21 4.71 18.20 -1.56
N SER A 22 4.25 17.71 -0.41
CA SER A 22 5.05 17.60 0.81
C SER A 22 4.48 16.54 1.74
N GLY A 23 5.27 16.13 2.73
CA GLY A 23 4.85 15.15 3.73
C GLY A 23 5.89 14.90 4.80
N ILE A 24 5.65 13.86 5.62
CA ILE A 24 6.64 13.37 6.58
C ILE A 24 7.86 12.80 5.86
N THR A 25 8.99 12.68 6.55
CA THR A 25 10.19 12.04 6.01
C THR A 25 10.18 10.53 6.21
N VAL A 26 11.01 9.81 5.44
CA VAL A 26 11.30 8.38 5.64
C VAL A 26 11.74 8.11 7.08
N SER A 27 12.63 8.93 7.65
CA SER A 27 13.05 8.78 9.05
C SER A 27 11.88 8.85 10.03
N GLN A 28 10.90 9.73 9.79
CA GLN A 28 9.71 9.81 10.63
C GLN A 28 8.81 8.58 10.43
N LEU A 29 8.65 8.07 9.19
CA LEU A 29 7.82 6.90 8.91
C LEU A 29 8.35 5.63 9.57
N VAL A 30 9.66 5.37 9.53
CA VAL A 30 10.25 4.15 10.09
C VAL A 30 10.13 4.07 11.63
N GLU A 31 9.92 5.19 12.31
CA GLU A 31 9.56 5.19 13.74
C GLU A 31 8.13 4.68 14.00
N LYS A 32 7.26 4.74 12.99
CA LYS A 32 5.84 4.37 13.09
C LYS A 32 5.55 2.91 12.78
N GLY A 33 6.48 2.20 12.13
CA GLY A 33 6.29 0.79 11.82
C GLY A 33 7.50 0.13 11.17
N ASN A 34 7.41 -1.19 11.05
CA ASN A 34 8.34 -2.03 10.31
C ASN A 34 7.75 -2.53 8.97
N GLN A 35 6.46 -2.29 8.74
CA GLN A 35 5.73 -2.70 7.56
C GLN A 35 4.76 -1.61 7.14
N GLY A 36 4.63 -1.35 5.84
CA GLY A 36 3.70 -0.35 5.33
C GLY A 36 3.73 -0.18 3.82
N LEU A 37 2.87 0.71 3.34
CA LEU A 37 2.79 1.11 1.94
C LEU A 37 2.35 2.58 1.80
N GLY A 38 2.49 3.14 0.61
CA GLY A 38 2.16 4.55 0.34
C GLY A 38 2.75 5.04 -0.98
N THR A 39 3.12 6.31 -1.04
CA THR A 39 3.80 6.89 -2.21
C THR A 39 4.78 7.98 -1.77
N PHE A 40 5.49 8.59 -2.71
CA PHE A 40 6.42 9.70 -2.48
C PHE A 40 5.84 11.01 -2.99
N VAL A 41 6.48 12.13 -2.66
CA VAL A 41 6.07 13.45 -3.16
C VAL A 41 5.91 13.43 -4.68
N ARG A 42 4.90 14.16 -5.16
CA ARG A 42 4.39 14.09 -6.55
C ARG A 42 3.84 12.73 -6.94
N MET A 43 3.51 11.85 -6.00
CA MET A 43 3.10 10.47 -6.29
C MET A 43 4.13 9.73 -7.18
N ASP A 44 5.42 10.01 -6.99
CA ASP A 44 6.50 9.40 -7.78
C ASP A 44 6.75 7.97 -7.29
N GLY A 45 6.22 7.00 -8.02
CA GLY A 45 6.32 5.58 -7.67
C GLY A 45 5.55 5.18 -6.42
N GLU A 46 5.74 3.93 -6.03
CA GLU A 46 5.08 3.32 -4.88
C GLU A 46 6.05 3.23 -3.70
N LEU A 47 5.55 3.39 -2.48
CA LEU A 47 6.31 3.15 -1.26
C LEU A 47 6.00 1.75 -0.74
N LEU A 48 7.04 0.98 -0.45
CA LEU A 48 6.94 -0.25 0.34
C LEU A 48 7.86 -0.15 1.55
N LEU A 49 7.31 -0.21 2.75
CA LEU A 49 8.06 -0.35 3.99
C LEU A 49 8.10 -1.83 4.36
N LEU A 50 9.30 -2.41 4.41
CA LEU A 50 9.54 -3.81 4.73
C LEU A 50 10.74 -3.94 5.68
N ASP A 51 10.49 -4.52 6.84
CA ASP A 51 11.45 -4.74 7.92
C ASP A 51 12.25 -3.48 8.30
N GLY A 52 11.54 -2.35 8.36
CA GLY A 52 12.11 -1.05 8.72
C GLY A 52 12.88 -0.36 7.58
N THR A 53 12.96 -0.97 6.40
CA THR A 53 13.55 -0.36 5.20
C THR A 53 12.44 0.16 4.27
N VAL A 54 12.55 1.40 3.84
CA VAL A 54 11.62 1.99 2.87
C VAL A 54 12.19 1.87 1.46
N TYR A 55 11.42 1.28 0.55
CA TYR A 55 11.73 1.15 -0.86
C TYR A 55 10.81 2.03 -1.69
N GLN A 56 11.38 2.73 -2.67
CA GLN A 56 10.62 3.39 -3.73
C GLN A 56 10.60 2.48 -4.96
N LEU A 57 9.41 2.04 -5.36
CA LEU A 57 9.15 1.21 -6.53
C LEU A 57 8.74 2.14 -7.68
N GLN A 58 9.70 2.54 -8.50
CA GLN A 58 9.45 3.46 -9.61
C GLN A 58 9.09 2.71 -10.88
N ALA A 59 8.48 3.44 -11.82
CA ALA A 59 8.16 2.94 -13.14
C ALA A 59 9.38 2.35 -13.86
N GLU A 60 9.12 1.42 -14.78
CA GLU A 60 10.14 0.73 -15.59
C GLU A 60 11.10 -0.15 -14.74
N GLY A 61 10.65 -0.61 -13.57
CA GLY A 61 11.37 -1.59 -12.74
C GLY A 61 12.58 -1.00 -12.00
N LYS A 62 12.56 0.31 -11.71
CA LYS A 62 13.61 0.94 -10.91
C LYS A 62 13.22 0.94 -9.44
N ILE A 63 13.80 0.03 -8.67
CA ILE A 63 13.68 0.03 -7.22
C ILE A 63 14.91 0.69 -6.60
N ARG A 64 14.69 1.56 -5.63
CA ARG A 64 15.75 2.09 -4.76
C ARG A 64 15.35 2.04 -3.30
N VAL A 65 16.35 2.02 -2.43
CA VAL A 65 16.17 2.35 -1.02
C VAL A 65 15.95 3.85 -0.91
N ALA A 66 14.94 4.26 -0.14
CA ALA A 66 14.64 5.66 0.08
C ALA A 66 15.63 6.27 1.07
N GLU A 67 15.99 7.53 0.84
CA GLU A 67 16.89 8.28 1.71
C GLU A 67 16.12 8.78 2.94
N PRO A 68 16.78 8.99 4.09
CA PRO A 68 16.15 9.46 5.33
C PRO A 68 15.24 10.69 5.18
N ASP A 69 15.62 11.62 4.31
CA ASP A 69 14.94 12.90 4.09
C ASP A 69 13.91 12.89 2.94
N ASP A 70 13.77 11.76 2.23
CA ASP A 70 12.73 11.62 1.20
C ASP A 70 11.34 11.82 1.82
N GLN A 71 10.48 12.57 1.14
CA GLN A 71 9.17 12.96 1.66
C GLN A 71 8.02 12.09 1.14
N ILE A 72 7.05 11.86 2.04
CA ILE A 72 5.97 10.89 1.91
C ILE A 72 4.64 11.63 2.13
N PRO A 73 3.89 11.94 1.06
CA PRO A 73 2.62 12.67 1.16
C PRO A 73 1.47 11.81 1.65
N TYR A 74 1.62 10.48 1.59
CA TYR A 74 0.68 9.50 2.12
C TYR A 74 1.40 8.18 2.39
N ALA A 75 1.16 7.61 3.56
CA ALA A 75 1.55 6.25 3.89
C ALA A 75 0.69 5.67 5.00
N ALA A 76 0.53 4.36 4.98
CA ALA A 76 0.03 3.56 6.09
C ALA A 76 1.15 2.62 6.57
N ALA A 77 1.44 2.64 7.87
CA ALA A 77 2.47 1.81 8.49
C ALA A 77 2.00 1.19 9.80
N THR A 78 2.60 0.07 10.17
CA THR A 78 2.34 -0.59 11.45
C THR A 78 3.61 -1.27 11.96
N HIS A 79 3.74 -1.35 13.29
CA HIS A 79 4.67 -2.29 13.93
C HIS A 79 4.06 -3.69 13.83
N PHE A 80 4.15 -4.27 12.64
CA PHE A 80 3.53 -5.55 12.30
C PHE A 80 4.16 -6.68 13.11
N ARG A 81 3.29 -7.48 13.70
CA ARG A 81 3.60 -8.79 14.26
C ARG A 81 2.44 -9.72 13.96
N SER A 82 2.72 -10.73 13.14
CA SER A 82 1.75 -11.78 12.85
C SER A 82 1.17 -12.35 14.15
N GLN A 83 -0.16 -12.35 14.25
CA GLN A 83 -0.90 -13.06 15.28
C GLN A 83 -1.03 -14.54 14.91
N GLN A 84 -1.16 -14.82 13.62
CA GLN A 84 -1.12 -16.15 13.04
C GLN A 84 -0.44 -16.11 11.67
N THR A 85 0.38 -17.12 11.40
CA THR A 85 0.91 -17.40 10.06
C THR A 85 0.27 -18.67 9.54
N VAL A 86 -0.30 -18.61 8.34
CA VAL A 86 -0.91 -19.75 7.66
C VAL A 86 -0.17 -20.05 6.36
N THR A 87 -0.23 -21.29 5.93
CA THR A 87 0.29 -21.72 4.64
C THR A 87 -0.89 -21.93 3.70
N VAL A 88 -0.92 -21.21 2.59
CA VAL A 88 -2.09 -21.13 1.71
C VAL A 88 -1.68 -21.11 0.24
N LYS A 89 -2.54 -21.63 -0.63
CA LYS A 89 -2.50 -21.33 -2.06
C LYS A 89 -3.38 -20.12 -2.34
N LEU A 90 -3.02 -19.34 -3.34
CA LEU A 90 -3.77 -18.15 -3.75
C LEU A 90 -4.11 -18.28 -5.23
N GLU A 91 -5.36 -18.59 -5.55
CA GLU A 91 -5.79 -18.76 -6.95
C GLU A 91 -5.87 -17.41 -7.68
N ASN A 92 -6.16 -16.35 -6.94
CA ASN A 92 -6.35 -14.98 -7.41
C ASN A 92 -6.23 -13.99 -6.22
N LYS A 93 -6.44 -12.70 -6.48
CA LYS A 93 -6.42 -11.64 -5.45
C LYS A 93 -7.52 -11.87 -4.40
N GLU A 94 -8.72 -12.27 -4.82
CA GLU A 94 -9.88 -12.55 -3.96
C GLU A 94 -9.65 -13.70 -2.95
N SER A 95 -8.65 -14.54 -3.21
CA SER A 95 -8.22 -15.59 -2.28
C SER A 95 -7.72 -15.00 -0.96
N ILE A 96 -7.17 -13.77 -0.97
CA ILE A 96 -6.70 -13.10 0.24
C ILE A 96 -7.85 -12.81 1.20
N ASP A 97 -8.93 -12.17 0.72
CA ASP A 97 -10.13 -11.90 1.54
C ASP A 97 -10.67 -13.19 2.17
N SER A 98 -10.71 -14.28 1.38
CA SER A 98 -11.12 -15.59 1.89
C SER A 98 -10.21 -16.13 3.01
N VAL A 99 -8.91 -15.86 2.96
CA VAL A 99 -7.97 -16.22 4.03
C VAL A 99 -8.17 -15.34 5.25
N LEU A 100 -8.34 -14.02 5.05
CA LEU A 100 -8.56 -13.05 6.12
C LEU A 100 -9.87 -13.32 6.90
N ASP A 101 -10.94 -13.67 6.19
CA ASP A 101 -12.24 -14.00 6.79
C ASP A 101 -12.17 -15.31 7.59
N ARG A 102 -11.41 -16.30 7.11
CA ARG A 102 -11.15 -17.53 7.90
C ARG A 102 -10.31 -17.27 9.14
N PHE A 103 -9.41 -16.29 9.10
CA PHE A 103 -8.60 -15.91 10.24
C PHE A 103 -9.44 -15.22 11.33
N ASN A 104 -10.32 -14.31 10.95
CA ASN A 104 -11.22 -13.63 11.89
C ASN A 104 -12.50 -13.14 11.19
N ASP A 105 -13.56 -13.94 11.27
CA ASP A 105 -14.88 -13.69 10.68
C ASP A 105 -15.67 -12.58 11.39
N HIS A 106 -15.22 -12.15 12.57
CA HIS A 106 -15.80 -11.04 13.35
C HIS A 106 -15.15 -9.68 13.06
N ALA A 107 -14.30 -9.59 12.03
CA ALA A 107 -13.51 -8.41 11.73
C ALA A 107 -13.96 -7.65 10.48
N SER A 108 -15.21 -7.78 10.02
CA SER A 108 -15.70 -7.08 8.81
C SER A 108 -15.57 -5.56 8.87
N ASN A 109 -15.58 -4.97 10.07
CA ASN A 109 -15.41 -3.54 10.32
C ASN A 109 -14.07 -3.18 11.00
N LEU A 110 -13.14 -4.13 11.05
CA LEU A 110 -11.79 -3.92 11.55
C LEU A 110 -10.80 -3.92 10.39
N PHE A 111 -9.66 -3.28 10.60
CA PHE A 111 -8.56 -3.39 9.68
C PHE A 111 -7.86 -4.75 9.87
N MET A 112 -7.18 -5.19 8.83
CA MET A 112 -6.16 -6.23 8.93
C MET A 112 -4.90 -5.78 8.22
N SER A 113 -3.74 -6.15 8.76
CA SER A 113 -2.48 -6.09 8.04
C SER A 113 -1.98 -7.50 7.81
N TYR A 114 -1.38 -7.74 6.65
CA TYR A 114 -0.84 -9.03 6.29
C TYR A 114 0.47 -8.91 5.54
N ARG A 115 1.25 -9.99 5.61
CA ARG A 115 2.47 -10.19 4.85
C ARG A 115 2.40 -11.56 4.18
N VAL A 116 2.58 -11.61 2.87
CA VAL A 116 2.65 -12.87 2.11
C VAL A 116 4.06 -13.06 1.61
N GLU A 117 4.67 -14.20 1.89
CA GLU A 117 6.04 -14.53 1.49
C GLU A 117 6.06 -15.88 0.78
N GLY A 118 6.68 -15.93 -0.39
CA GLY A 118 6.82 -17.15 -1.16
C GLY A 118 7.00 -16.91 -2.65
N ARG A 119 6.68 -17.93 -3.44
CA ARG A 119 6.76 -17.91 -4.90
C ARG A 119 5.37 -17.69 -5.49
N PHE A 120 5.26 -16.69 -6.35
CA PHE A 120 4.04 -16.35 -7.09
C PHE A 120 4.22 -16.79 -8.54
N SER A 121 3.31 -17.62 -9.04
CA SER A 121 3.34 -18.05 -10.45
C SER A 121 2.96 -16.92 -11.39
N ARG A 122 2.13 -15.97 -10.93
CA ARG A 122 1.82 -14.74 -11.64
C ARG A 122 1.60 -13.56 -10.68
N LEU A 123 2.17 -12.42 -11.02
CA LEU A 123 1.86 -11.13 -10.40
C LEU A 123 1.67 -10.09 -11.49
N LYS A 124 0.66 -9.24 -11.36
CA LYS A 124 0.49 -8.04 -12.18
C LYS A 124 0.57 -6.84 -11.27
N CYS A 125 1.56 -5.99 -11.50
CA CYS A 125 1.80 -4.83 -10.68
C CYS A 125 1.73 -3.54 -11.52
N ARG A 126 1.30 -2.45 -10.91
CA ARG A 126 1.42 -1.10 -11.46
C ARG A 126 2.40 -0.25 -10.68
N THR A 127 2.97 0.72 -11.37
CA THR A 127 3.78 1.81 -10.80
C THR A 127 3.42 3.11 -11.50
N VAL A 128 3.43 4.22 -10.76
CA VAL A 128 3.20 5.56 -11.33
C VAL A 128 4.52 6.32 -11.53
N LYS A 129 4.58 7.19 -12.55
CA LYS A 129 5.77 8.04 -12.86
C LYS A 129 5.81 9.37 -12.08
N GLY A 130 4.81 9.60 -11.23
CA GLY A 130 4.58 10.88 -10.57
C GLY A 130 3.89 11.93 -11.44
N GLN A 131 3.47 13.01 -10.78
CA GLN A 131 2.77 14.16 -11.35
C GLN A 131 3.62 14.84 -12.42
N GLU A 132 3.08 14.98 -13.62
CA GLU A 132 3.69 15.71 -14.73
C GLU A 132 3.50 17.24 -14.60
N TYR A 133 2.46 17.66 -13.88
CA TYR A 133 2.16 19.05 -13.60
C TYR A 133 1.62 19.22 -12.17
N ASP A 134 1.69 20.45 -11.66
CA ASP A 134 1.30 20.74 -10.29
C ASP A 134 -0.18 20.42 -10.02
N GLY A 135 -0.45 19.50 -9.10
CA GLY A 135 -1.81 19.15 -8.69
C GLY A 135 -2.52 18.17 -9.61
N GLN A 136 -1.80 17.49 -10.51
CA GLN A 136 -2.38 16.41 -11.31
C GLN A 136 -3.02 15.35 -10.38
N PRO A 137 -4.32 15.06 -10.52
CA PRO A 137 -5.01 14.15 -9.62
C PRO A 137 -4.59 12.70 -9.87
N LEU A 138 -4.61 11.88 -8.80
CA LEU A 138 -4.25 10.46 -8.88
C LEU A 138 -5.08 9.69 -9.93
N SER A 139 -6.36 10.05 -10.12
CA SER A 139 -7.23 9.46 -11.14
C SER A 139 -6.78 9.71 -12.58
N GLU A 140 -6.04 10.79 -12.83
CA GLU A 140 -5.42 11.03 -14.13
C GLU A 140 -4.10 10.26 -14.26
N LEU A 141 -3.28 10.24 -13.21
CA LEU A 141 -2.02 9.49 -13.18
C LEU A 141 -2.21 8.00 -13.42
N GLY A 142 -3.25 7.41 -12.83
CA GLY A 142 -3.58 5.99 -13.02
C GLY A 142 -3.80 5.61 -14.50
N LYS A 143 -4.21 6.55 -15.36
CA LYS A 143 -4.39 6.29 -16.81
C LYS A 143 -3.06 6.11 -17.56
N LYS A 144 -1.95 6.60 -17.00
CA LYS A 144 -0.60 6.52 -17.55
C LYS A 144 0.31 5.60 -16.74
N GLN A 145 -0.26 4.74 -15.90
CA GLN A 145 0.50 3.82 -15.07
C GLN A 145 1.30 2.83 -15.92
N PHE A 146 2.48 2.47 -15.43
CA PHE A 146 3.27 1.38 -16.00
C PHE A 146 2.82 0.07 -15.36
N VAL A 147 2.26 -0.84 -16.17
CA VAL A 147 1.84 -2.16 -15.74
C VAL A 147 2.86 -3.19 -16.21
N ALA A 148 3.31 -4.04 -15.28
CA ALA A 148 4.19 -5.17 -15.56
C ALA A 148 3.57 -6.47 -15.04
N GLU A 149 3.78 -7.54 -15.80
CA GLU A 149 3.48 -8.90 -15.35
C GLU A 149 4.78 -9.63 -15.04
N TYR A 150 4.81 -10.30 -13.90
CA TYR A 150 5.92 -11.09 -13.41
C TYR A 150 5.46 -12.54 -13.28
N HIS A 151 6.32 -13.47 -13.67
CA HIS A 151 6.05 -14.90 -13.63
C HIS A 151 7.10 -15.60 -12.80
N ASP A 152 6.67 -16.63 -12.05
CA ASP A 152 7.54 -17.49 -11.24
C ASP A 152 8.52 -16.72 -10.33
N VAL A 153 8.03 -15.64 -9.71
CA VAL A 153 8.83 -14.70 -8.92
C VAL A 153 8.70 -15.01 -7.44
N GLU A 154 9.83 -15.03 -6.74
CA GLU A 154 9.89 -15.14 -5.28
C GLU A 154 9.97 -13.75 -4.65
N GLY A 155 9.17 -13.47 -3.63
CA GLY A 155 9.18 -12.17 -2.99
C GLY A 155 8.19 -12.02 -1.84
N THR A 156 7.88 -10.77 -1.53
CA THR A 156 7.06 -10.37 -0.39
C THR A 156 5.97 -9.41 -0.83
N ILE A 157 4.73 -9.72 -0.46
CA ILE A 157 3.59 -8.79 -0.50
C ILE A 157 3.36 -8.25 0.91
N VAL A 158 3.22 -6.94 1.03
CA VAL A 158 2.70 -6.26 2.22
C VAL A 158 1.35 -5.68 1.87
N GLY A 159 0.35 -5.92 2.70
CA GLY A 159 -0.97 -5.36 2.47
C GLY A 159 -1.75 -5.00 3.71
N PHE A 160 -2.81 -4.24 3.45
CA PHE A 160 -3.85 -3.89 4.40
C PHE A 160 -5.21 -4.21 3.79
N ARG A 161 -6.12 -4.74 4.62
CA ARG A 161 -7.53 -4.80 4.31
C ARG A 161 -8.27 -3.79 5.18
N SER A 162 -8.96 -2.84 4.57
CA SER A 162 -9.73 -1.82 5.29
C SER A 162 -11.25 -1.96 5.05
N PRO A 163 -12.10 -1.59 6.02
CA PRO A 163 -13.55 -1.70 5.85
C PRO A 163 -14.10 -0.74 4.78
N ALA A 164 -15.21 -1.11 4.15
CA ALA A 164 -15.83 -0.31 3.08
C ALA A 164 -16.11 1.16 3.48
N ALA A 165 -16.50 1.41 4.73
CA ALA A 165 -16.78 2.76 5.24
C ALA A 165 -15.55 3.69 5.32
N TRP A 166 -14.34 3.16 5.15
CA TRP A 166 -13.09 3.92 5.18
C TRP A 166 -12.63 4.41 3.81
N GLN A 167 -13.42 4.13 2.77
CA GLN A 167 -13.18 4.57 1.42
C GLN A 167 -12.89 6.09 1.35
N GLY A 168 -11.73 6.43 0.78
CA GLY A 168 -11.26 7.81 0.64
C GLY A 168 -10.45 8.33 1.84
N PHE A 169 -10.58 7.75 3.02
CA PHE A 169 -9.59 7.91 4.10
C PHE A 169 -8.42 6.95 3.86
N PHE A 170 -8.77 5.70 3.54
CA PHE A 170 -7.95 4.61 3.05
C PHE A 170 -8.48 4.14 1.68
N VAL A 171 -7.76 3.19 1.08
CA VAL A 171 -8.30 2.36 0.00
C VAL A 171 -9.15 1.26 0.63
N ALA A 172 -10.47 1.27 0.39
CA ALA A 172 -11.37 0.25 0.91
C ALA A 172 -11.08 -1.13 0.30
N GLY A 173 -11.22 -2.18 1.09
CA GLY A 173 -10.83 -3.52 0.68
C GLY A 173 -9.31 -3.66 0.73
N GLU A 174 -8.76 -4.36 -0.24
CA GLU A 174 -7.35 -4.75 -0.25
C GLU A 174 -6.45 -3.74 -0.95
N HIS A 175 -5.43 -3.30 -0.24
CA HIS A 175 -4.36 -2.47 -0.78
C HIS A 175 -3.03 -3.13 -0.44
N MET A 176 -2.26 -3.51 -1.46
CA MET A 176 -1.03 -4.26 -1.25
C MET A 176 0.04 -3.95 -2.28
N HIS A 177 1.29 -3.91 -1.83
CA HIS A 177 2.48 -3.71 -2.66
C HIS A 177 3.37 -4.95 -2.61
N PHE A 178 4.09 -5.20 -3.70
CA PHE A 178 5.00 -6.33 -3.88
C PHE A 178 6.44 -5.85 -4.12
N ILE A 179 7.39 -6.61 -3.59
CA ILE A 179 8.81 -6.54 -3.96
C ILE A 179 9.38 -7.95 -4.09
N ASP A 180 10.19 -8.20 -5.11
CA ASP A 180 10.90 -9.48 -5.25
C ASP A 180 12.03 -9.63 -4.23
N LYS A 181 12.51 -10.87 -4.10
CA LYS A 181 13.60 -11.25 -3.20
C LYS A 181 14.89 -10.46 -3.44
N ASP A 182 15.18 -10.15 -4.70
CA ASP A 182 16.39 -9.42 -5.11
C ASP A 182 16.24 -7.90 -5.02
N ARG A 183 15.04 -7.39 -4.69
CA ARG A 183 14.72 -5.95 -4.61
C ARG A 183 14.94 -5.21 -5.93
N LYS A 184 14.63 -5.86 -7.05
CA LYS A 184 14.77 -5.35 -8.41
C LYS A 184 13.44 -5.07 -9.10
N ILE A 185 12.38 -5.79 -8.76
CA ILE A 185 11.04 -5.63 -9.36
C ILE A 185 9.96 -5.61 -8.29
N GLY A 186 8.86 -4.93 -8.60
CA GLY A 186 7.81 -4.67 -7.63
C GLY A 186 6.71 -3.77 -8.18
N GLY A 187 5.82 -3.35 -7.29
CA GLY A 187 4.82 -2.32 -7.52
C GLY A 187 3.56 -2.55 -6.68
N HIS A 188 2.53 -1.78 -6.97
CA HIS A 188 1.19 -1.97 -6.44
C HIS A 188 0.51 -3.16 -7.12
N VAL A 189 0.00 -4.12 -6.36
CA VAL A 189 -0.53 -5.38 -6.90
C VAL A 189 -1.95 -5.21 -7.41
N LEU A 190 -2.15 -5.54 -8.68
CA LEU A 190 -3.45 -5.58 -9.36
C LEU A 190 -4.03 -7.00 -9.41
N GLU A 191 -3.18 -7.99 -9.70
CA GLU A 191 -3.54 -9.40 -9.76
C GLU A 191 -2.39 -10.23 -9.15
N LEU A 192 -2.72 -11.35 -8.52
CA LEU A 192 -1.74 -12.31 -7.98
C LEU A 192 -2.24 -13.74 -8.17
N GLN A 193 -1.32 -14.68 -8.30
CA GLN A 193 -1.55 -16.12 -8.26
C GLN A 193 -0.33 -16.83 -7.67
N ALA A 194 -0.57 -17.79 -6.79
CA ALA A 194 0.43 -18.68 -6.21
C ALA A 194 -0.10 -20.13 -6.24
N ASP A 195 0.41 -20.91 -7.20
CA ASP A 195 0.05 -22.33 -7.36
C ASP A 195 0.70 -23.22 -6.29
N GLU A 196 1.87 -22.80 -5.82
CA GLU A 196 2.56 -23.33 -4.64
C GLU A 196 2.04 -22.66 -3.37
N GLU A 197 2.24 -23.33 -2.25
CA GLU A 197 1.89 -22.79 -0.94
C GLU A 197 2.82 -21.63 -0.56
N VAL A 198 2.23 -20.50 -0.15
CA VAL A 198 2.92 -19.32 0.38
C VAL A 198 2.60 -19.14 1.87
N ALA A 199 3.51 -18.50 2.59
CA ALA A 199 3.30 -18.15 4.00
C ALA A 199 2.59 -16.80 4.10
N MET A 200 1.46 -16.74 4.79
CA MET A 200 0.71 -15.50 5.03
C MET A 200 0.60 -15.24 6.53
N GLY A 201 1.34 -14.24 7.00
CA GLY A 201 1.21 -13.70 8.35
C GLY A 201 0.10 -12.66 8.41
N ILE A 202 -0.77 -12.74 9.42
CA ILE A 202 -1.97 -11.89 9.52
C ILE A 202 -2.07 -11.29 10.92
N ALA A 203 -2.56 -10.06 11.01
CA ALA A 203 -2.96 -9.43 12.26
C ALA A 203 -4.22 -8.57 12.08
N THR A 204 -5.18 -8.69 12.99
CA THR A 204 -6.29 -7.75 13.12
C THR A 204 -5.81 -6.46 13.77
N VAL A 205 -6.26 -5.32 13.26
CA VAL A 205 -5.94 -3.98 13.75
C VAL A 205 -7.23 -3.25 14.12
N ASN A 206 -7.29 -2.77 15.37
CA ASN A 206 -8.44 -2.07 15.93
C ASN A 206 -8.13 -0.64 16.40
N ASN A 207 -6.88 -0.19 16.26
CA ASN A 207 -6.46 1.17 16.57
C ASN A 207 -5.81 1.79 15.34
N VAL A 208 -6.29 2.97 14.96
CA VAL A 208 -5.80 3.74 13.82
C VAL A 208 -5.52 5.16 14.29
N HIS A 209 -4.28 5.60 14.08
CA HIS A 209 -3.86 6.99 14.28
C HIS A 209 -3.69 7.65 12.93
N ILE A 210 -4.42 8.74 12.68
CA ILE A 210 -4.31 9.53 11.46
C ILE A 210 -3.64 10.86 11.79
N GLU A 211 -2.50 11.10 11.18
CA GLU A 211 -1.82 12.39 11.17
C GLU A 211 -2.21 13.15 9.90
N LEU A 212 -2.91 14.28 10.06
CA LEU A 212 -3.36 15.10 8.95
C LEU A 212 -2.30 16.15 8.59
N PRO A 213 -1.99 16.35 7.29
CA PRO A 213 -1.18 17.47 6.85
C PRO A 213 -1.81 18.81 7.27
N THR A 214 -0.97 19.78 7.59
CA THR A 214 -1.39 21.14 7.94
C THR A 214 -1.01 22.17 6.87
N SER A 215 -0.58 21.71 5.69
CA SER A 215 -0.20 22.61 4.59
C SER A 215 -1.39 23.38 4.05
N ASP A 216 -1.13 24.56 3.48
CA ASP A 216 -2.15 25.39 2.84
C ASP A 216 -2.87 24.62 1.72
N ARG A 217 -2.13 23.80 0.95
CA ARG A 217 -2.68 23.01 -0.14
C ARG A 217 -3.67 21.95 0.35
N PHE A 218 -3.35 21.26 1.45
CA PHE A 218 -4.27 20.28 2.05
C PHE A 218 -5.57 20.96 2.50
N ASN A 219 -5.46 22.12 3.14
CA ASN A 219 -6.62 22.90 3.60
C ASN A 219 -7.45 23.53 2.46
N ALA A 220 -6.81 23.84 1.33
CA ALA A 220 -7.48 24.39 0.16
C ALA A 220 -8.14 23.33 -0.73
N ALA A 221 -7.77 22.05 -0.58
CA ALA A 221 -8.27 20.97 -1.42
C ALA A 221 -9.76 20.70 -1.17
N LYS A 222 -10.51 20.56 -2.26
CA LYS A 222 -11.91 20.14 -2.22
C LYS A 222 -11.98 18.63 -2.30
N MET A 223 -12.06 17.98 -1.14
CA MET A 223 -12.15 16.53 -1.04
C MET A 223 -13.61 16.08 -1.02
N SER A 224 -13.96 15.15 -1.89
CA SER A 224 -15.24 14.44 -1.89
C SER A 224 -14.99 12.94 -2.02
N THR A 225 -15.90 12.11 -1.54
CA THR A 225 -15.87 10.67 -1.81
C THR A 225 -16.03 10.43 -3.31
N ASP A 226 -14.98 9.94 -3.97
CA ASP A 226 -14.98 9.49 -5.37
C ASP A 226 -14.70 7.99 -5.43
N ASP A 227 -15.72 7.20 -5.08
CA ASP A 227 -15.61 5.73 -5.00
C ASP A 227 -15.23 5.09 -6.34
N VAL A 228 -15.72 5.67 -7.44
CA VAL A 228 -15.44 5.18 -8.80
C VAL A 228 -13.99 5.48 -9.19
N GLY A 229 -13.54 6.70 -8.96
CA GLY A 229 -12.16 7.10 -9.22
C GLY A 229 -11.16 6.24 -8.45
N LEU A 230 -11.41 6.01 -7.15
CA LEU A 230 -10.48 5.22 -6.33
C LEU A 230 -10.35 3.78 -6.81
N LYS A 231 -11.49 3.09 -7.04
CA LYS A 231 -11.49 1.71 -7.54
C LYS A 231 -10.77 1.59 -8.87
N SER A 232 -10.91 2.59 -9.74
CA SER A 232 -10.24 2.59 -11.05
C SER A 232 -8.71 2.68 -10.99
N VAL A 233 -8.16 3.25 -9.91
CA VAL A 233 -6.70 3.41 -9.74
C VAL A 233 -6.11 2.29 -8.90
N GLU A 234 -6.82 1.88 -7.83
CA GLU A 234 -6.29 0.94 -6.85
C GLU A 234 -6.58 -0.53 -7.17
N GLY A 235 -7.52 -0.81 -8.09
CA GLY A 235 -7.86 -2.16 -8.53
C GLY A 235 -8.81 -2.88 -7.59
#